data_AF-A0A1I8HAQ6-F1
#
_entry.id   AF-A0A1I8HAQ6-F1
#
_cell.length_a   1.000
_cell.length_b   1.000
_cell.length_c   1.000
_cell.angle_alpha   90.00
_cell.angle_beta   90.00
_cell.angle_gamma   90.00
#
_symmetry.space_group_name_H-M   'P 1'
#
loop_
_entity.id
_entity.type
_entity.pdbx_description
1 polymer ?
#
loop_
_entity_poly.entity_id
_entity_poly.type
_entity_poly.pdbx_seq_one_letter_code
_entity_poly.pdbx_strand_id
1 'polypeptide(L)'
;ACEQTCTNKRTAFFLIYRAAVSGVLATSLLERPVTPLQDEIQEAPTQLEVLQELIRRRIQPDSSHQTLSVDQQREMAGILISEVNACWRDIRQQIDYPFFNEVENHELNRRIAVHIVTVCIALFRRYSESADELSKRQVFSSEANHARMKIQLSMDARKL
;
A
#
# COMPACT_ATOMS: atom_id res chain seq x y z
N ALA A 1 -29.31 12.73 -35.65
CA ALA A 1 -27.86 12.98 -35.60
C ALA A 1 -27.65 14.16 -34.64
N CYS A 2 -26.95 14.08 -33.52
CA CYS A 2 -25.87 13.18 -33.10
C CYS A 2 -25.98 12.90 -31.59
N GLU A 3 -26.06 11.61 -31.24
CA GLU A 3 -25.59 11.12 -29.94
C GLU A 3 -24.07 10.96 -30.04
N GLN A 4 -23.28 11.97 -29.66
CA GLN A 4 -21.82 11.80 -29.67
C GLN A 4 -21.09 12.76 -28.72
N THR A 5 -21.44 12.76 -27.43
CA THR A 5 -20.67 13.52 -26.41
C THR A 5 -20.33 12.74 -25.14
N CYS A 6 -20.52 11.41 -25.11
CA CYS A 6 -20.10 10.56 -23.99
C CYS A 6 -19.04 9.52 -24.39
N THR A 7 -17.92 9.95 -24.99
CA THR A 7 -16.82 9.02 -25.33
C THR A 7 -15.42 9.62 -25.22
N ASN A 8 -15.21 10.64 -24.37
CA ASN A 8 -13.89 11.31 -24.30
C ASN A 8 -13.23 11.36 -22.91
N LYS A 9 -13.81 10.72 -21.89
CA LYS A 9 -13.15 10.60 -20.57
C LYS A 9 -12.48 9.24 -20.31
N ARG A 10 -12.82 8.21 -21.08
CA ARG A 10 -12.17 6.88 -20.98
C ARG A 10 -10.88 6.78 -21.79
N THR A 11 -10.77 7.52 -22.89
CA THR A 11 -9.60 7.51 -23.77
C THR A 11 -8.39 8.22 -23.17
N ALA A 12 -8.61 9.24 -22.33
CA ALA A 12 -7.52 9.93 -21.62
C ALA A 12 -6.83 9.01 -20.60
N PHE A 13 -7.58 8.10 -19.95
CA PHE A 13 -7.02 7.12 -19.02
C PHE A 13 -6.16 6.08 -19.75
N PHE A 14 -6.58 5.67 -20.96
CA PHE A 14 -5.84 4.74 -21.80
C PHE A 14 -4.56 5.33 -22.42
N LEU A 15 -4.51 6.64 -22.65
CA LEU A 15 -3.34 7.29 -23.26
C LEU A 15 -2.22 7.54 -22.25
N ILE A 16 -2.53 7.77 -20.97
CA ILE A 16 -1.52 7.73 -19.89
C ILE A 16 -0.98 6.29 -19.74
N TYR A 17 -1.86 5.29 -19.87
CA TYR A 17 -1.51 3.86 -19.79
C TYR A 17 -0.56 3.38 -20.91
N ARG A 18 -0.57 4.06 -22.08
CA ARG A 18 0.23 3.65 -23.25
C ARG A 18 1.59 4.34 -23.34
N ALA A 19 1.81 5.44 -22.60
CA ALA A 19 3.07 6.18 -22.60
C ALA A 19 4.15 5.56 -21.69
N ALA A 20 3.78 4.64 -20.79
CA ALA A 20 4.72 3.96 -19.89
C ALA A 20 5.46 2.78 -20.55
N VAL A 21 5.11 2.39 -21.78
CA VAL A 21 5.73 1.27 -22.51
C VAL A 21 6.73 1.81 -23.54
N SER A 22 7.83 2.40 -23.06
CA SER A 22 9.07 2.53 -23.85
C SER A 22 10.21 2.95 -22.93
N GLY A 23 11.13 2.03 -22.66
CA GLY A 23 12.40 2.35 -22.00
C GLY A 23 12.85 1.28 -21.03
N VAL A 24 13.34 0.15 -21.54
CA VAL A 24 14.19 -0.77 -20.80
C VAL A 24 15.45 -0.03 -20.38
N LEU A 25 15.84 -0.05 -19.10
CA LEU A 25 17.22 -0.22 -18.62
C LEU A 25 17.27 -0.41 -17.07
N ALA A 26 17.57 -1.65 -16.66
CA ALA A 26 18.26 -2.12 -15.45
C ALA A 26 18.15 -1.34 -14.11
N THR A 27 17.32 -1.86 -13.18
CA THR A 27 17.71 -2.61 -11.95
C THR A 27 16.42 -3.05 -11.25
N SER A 28 16.15 -4.37 -11.21
CA SER A 28 15.05 -5.06 -10.51
C SER A 28 13.85 -4.19 -10.05
N LEU A 29 13.05 -3.71 -11.00
CA LEU A 29 11.73 -3.16 -10.73
C LEU A 29 10.76 -4.34 -10.60
N LEU A 30 10.41 -4.73 -9.37
CA LEU A 30 9.23 -5.58 -9.19
C LEU A 30 8.04 -4.74 -9.67
N GLU A 31 7.46 -5.06 -10.81
CA GLU A 31 6.31 -4.32 -11.31
C GLU A 31 5.18 -4.36 -10.27
N ARG A 32 4.63 -3.20 -9.89
CA ARG A 32 3.58 -3.12 -8.87
C ARG A 32 2.41 -4.03 -9.31
N PRO A 33 1.98 -5.02 -8.51
CA PRO A 33 0.93 -5.92 -8.92
C PRO A 33 -0.36 -5.15 -9.23
N VAL A 34 -0.88 -5.31 -10.45
CA VAL A 34 -2.17 -4.72 -10.88
C VAL A 34 -3.36 -5.58 -10.41
N THR A 35 -3.09 -6.82 -9.99
CA THR A 35 -4.09 -7.77 -9.50
C THR A 35 -4.78 -7.25 -8.24
N PRO A 36 -6.13 -7.21 -8.21
CA PRO A 36 -6.88 -6.92 -6.99
C PRO A 36 -6.45 -7.84 -5.84
N LEU A 37 -6.30 -7.28 -4.63
CA LEU A 37 -5.87 -8.04 -3.46
C LEU A 37 -6.77 -9.24 -3.15
N GLN A 38 -8.06 -9.10 -3.43
CA GLN A 38 -9.07 -10.15 -3.21
C GLN A 38 -8.83 -11.38 -4.09
N ASP A 39 -8.22 -11.20 -5.26
CA ASP A 39 -7.97 -12.26 -6.24
C ASP A 39 -6.58 -12.88 -6.06
N GLU A 40 -5.61 -12.11 -5.56
CA GLU A 40 -4.25 -12.62 -5.28
C GLU A 40 -4.17 -13.39 -3.96
N ILE A 41 -4.87 -12.91 -2.92
CA ILE A 41 -4.89 -13.57 -1.60
C ILE A 41 -6.06 -14.55 -1.59
N GLN A 42 -5.82 -15.75 -2.13
CA GLN A 42 -6.79 -16.84 -2.14
C GLN A 42 -6.86 -17.57 -0.79
N GLU A 43 -5.77 -17.58 -0.05
CA GLU A 43 -5.66 -18.17 1.29
C GLU A 43 -4.97 -17.20 2.25
N ALA A 44 -5.28 -17.31 3.54
CA ALA A 44 -4.60 -16.53 4.56
C ALA A 44 -3.11 -16.92 4.60
N PRO A 45 -2.18 -15.93 4.60
CA PRO A 45 -0.76 -16.23 4.68
C PRO A 45 -0.46 -17.00 5.96
N THR A 46 0.31 -18.08 5.84
CA THR A 46 0.71 -18.92 6.98
C THR A 46 2.03 -18.47 7.59
N GLN A 47 2.80 -17.67 6.84
CA GLN A 47 4.12 -17.16 7.18
C GLN A 47 4.13 -15.63 7.08
N LEU A 48 4.89 -15.00 7.98
CA LEU A 48 5.01 -13.54 8.05
C LEU A 48 5.64 -12.99 6.76
N GLU A 49 6.61 -13.70 6.21
CA GLU A 49 7.38 -13.31 5.04
C GLU A 49 6.46 -13.15 3.82
N VAL A 50 5.44 -14.00 3.69
CA VAL A 50 4.44 -13.94 2.61
C VAL A 50 3.59 -12.67 2.75
N LEU A 51 3.14 -12.35 3.97
CA LEU A 51 2.39 -11.13 4.24
C LEU A 51 3.23 -9.87 3.99
N GLN A 52 4.49 -9.87 4.44
CA GLN A 52 5.42 -8.77 4.21
C GLN A 52 5.67 -8.55 2.71
N GLU A 53 5.81 -9.62 1.94
CA GLU A 53 6.05 -9.54 0.50
C GLU A 53 4.82 -9.00 -0.25
N LEU A 54 3.61 -9.39 0.15
CA LEU A 54 2.37 -8.82 -0.37
C LEU A 54 2.28 -7.30 -0.17
N ILE A 55 2.76 -6.82 0.97
CA ILE A 55 2.83 -5.40 1.30
C ILE A 55 3.93 -4.73 0.48
N ARG A 56 5.19 -5.21 0.57
CA ARG A 56 6.37 -4.60 -0.09
C ARG A 56 6.17 -4.39 -1.58
N ARG A 57 5.60 -5.37 -2.28
CA ARG A 57 5.33 -5.26 -3.73
C ARG A 57 4.37 -4.13 -4.06
N ARG A 58 3.56 -3.67 -3.11
CA ARG A 58 2.50 -2.67 -3.32
C ARG A 58 2.80 -1.28 -2.72
N ILE A 59 3.80 -1.17 -1.85
CA ILE A 59 4.26 0.10 -1.24
C ILE A 59 5.64 0.51 -1.74
N GLN A 60 5.90 0.32 -3.03
CA GLN A 60 7.22 0.62 -3.59
C GLN A 60 7.48 2.12 -3.62
N PRO A 61 8.70 2.55 -3.24
CA PRO A 61 9.14 3.92 -3.43
C PRO A 61 9.04 4.31 -4.89
N ASP A 62 8.48 5.48 -5.16
CA ASP A 62 8.39 6.04 -6.49
C ASP A 62 9.26 7.30 -6.58
N SER A 63 10.26 7.23 -7.45
CA SER A 63 11.18 8.33 -7.77
C SER A 63 10.49 9.52 -8.45
N SER A 64 9.25 9.35 -8.94
CA SER A 64 8.45 10.42 -9.52
C SER A 64 7.90 11.40 -8.48
N HIS A 65 7.88 11.01 -7.19
CA HIS A 65 7.51 11.92 -6.10
C HIS A 65 8.60 12.98 -5.91
N GLN A 66 8.26 14.22 -6.21
CA GLN A 66 9.19 15.36 -6.11
C GLN A 66 9.52 15.76 -4.67
N THR A 67 8.67 15.39 -3.72
CA THR A 67 8.76 15.91 -2.34
C THR A 67 9.48 14.96 -1.37
N LEU A 68 9.27 13.66 -1.52
CA LEU A 68 9.88 12.64 -0.66
C LEU A 68 11.00 11.93 -1.40
N SER A 69 12.19 11.90 -0.80
CA SER A 69 13.26 11.07 -1.33
C SER A 69 12.87 9.59 -1.28
N VAL A 70 13.48 8.79 -2.16
CA VAL A 70 13.30 7.33 -2.16
C VAL A 70 13.64 6.74 -0.79
N ASP A 71 14.63 7.29 -0.08
CA ASP A 71 15.02 6.80 1.25
C ASP A 71 13.98 7.14 2.32
N GLN A 72 13.35 8.31 2.26
CA GLN A 72 12.23 8.66 3.14
C GLN A 72 11.03 7.73 2.92
N GLN A 73 10.72 7.42 1.65
CA GLN A 73 9.68 6.46 1.31
C GLN A 73 10.02 5.04 1.80
N ARG A 74 11.30 4.63 1.73
CA ARG A 74 11.77 3.35 2.29
C ARG A 74 11.64 3.31 3.82
N GLU A 75 11.96 4.40 4.52
CA GLU A 75 11.78 4.49 5.97
C GLU A 75 10.31 4.32 6.36
N MET A 76 9.40 5.00 5.65
CA MET A 76 7.96 4.86 5.87
C MET A 76 7.47 3.42 5.64
N ALA A 77 7.92 2.79 4.55
CA ALA A 77 7.63 1.39 4.29
C ALA A 77 8.18 0.47 5.39
N GLY A 78 9.38 0.76 5.91
CA GLY A 78 9.99 0.06 7.03
C GLY A 78 9.14 0.14 8.31
N ILE A 79 8.59 1.33 8.62
CA ILE A 79 7.68 1.50 9.77
C ILE A 79 6.45 0.59 9.61
N LEU A 80 5.78 0.63 8.46
CA LEU A 80 4.60 -0.22 8.21
C LEU A 80 4.91 -1.71 8.37
N ILE A 81 6.02 -2.18 7.80
CA ILE A 81 6.44 -3.58 7.93
C ILE A 81 6.77 -3.94 9.38
N SER A 82 7.38 -3.02 10.14
CA SER A 82 7.72 -3.25 11.54
C SER A 82 6.47 -3.39 12.43
N GLU A 83 5.44 -2.60 12.17
CA GLU A 83 4.17 -2.65 12.91
C GLU A 83 3.37 -3.92 12.54
N VAL A 84 3.39 -4.33 11.27
CA VAL A 84 2.81 -5.62 10.85
C VAL A 84 3.54 -6.81 11.50
N ASN A 85 4.86 -6.74 11.62
CA ASN A 85 5.63 -7.75 12.36
C ASN A 85 5.22 -7.81 13.84
N ALA A 86 4.95 -6.65 14.46
CA ALA A 86 4.54 -6.58 15.86
C ALA A 86 3.16 -7.23 16.10
N CYS A 87 2.16 -6.99 15.23
CA CYS A 87 0.82 -7.56 15.39
C CYS A 87 0.65 -8.98 14.82
N TRP A 88 1.62 -9.48 14.04
CA TRP A 88 1.53 -10.81 13.40
C TRP A 88 1.25 -11.96 14.36
N ARG A 89 1.89 -11.94 15.54
CA ARG A 89 1.69 -12.99 16.54
C ARG A 89 0.22 -13.03 16.99
N ASP A 90 -0.37 -11.86 17.21
CA ASP A 90 -1.74 -11.75 17.70
C ASP A 90 -2.73 -12.22 16.63
N ILE A 91 -2.47 -11.88 15.36
CA ILE A 91 -3.25 -12.38 14.21
C ILE A 91 -3.21 -13.92 14.13
N ARG A 92 -2.04 -14.53 14.36
CA ARG A 92 -1.87 -15.99 14.30
C ARG A 92 -2.42 -16.74 15.50
N GLN A 93 -2.55 -16.07 16.64
CA GLN A 93 -3.11 -16.65 17.87
C GLN A 93 -4.61 -16.44 17.99
N GLN A 94 -5.23 -15.75 17.02
CA GLN A 94 -6.66 -15.57 16.98
C GLN A 94 -7.34 -16.95 16.86
N ILE A 95 -8.21 -17.24 17.83
CA ILE A 95 -8.98 -18.48 17.86
C ILE A 95 -10.10 -18.36 16.83
N ASP A 96 -10.37 -19.46 16.13
CA ASP A 96 -11.51 -19.57 15.22
C ASP A 96 -12.82 -19.19 15.93
N TYR A 97 -13.68 -18.51 15.19
CA TYR A 97 -14.94 -18.05 15.72
C TYR A 97 -15.86 -19.26 15.97
N PRO A 98 -16.38 -19.45 17.20
CA PRO A 98 -17.05 -20.68 17.61
C PRO A 98 -18.38 -20.95 16.90
N PHE A 99 -18.95 -19.95 16.23
CA PHE A 99 -20.20 -20.07 15.47
C PHE A 99 -19.97 -20.21 13.97
N PHE A 100 -18.72 -20.17 13.51
CA PHE A 100 -18.36 -20.34 12.10
C PHE A 100 -17.90 -21.77 11.85
N ASN A 101 -18.23 -22.30 10.67
CA ASN A 101 -17.62 -23.53 10.19
C ASN A 101 -16.18 -23.27 9.69
N GLU A 102 -15.48 -24.34 9.34
CA GLU A 102 -14.07 -24.26 8.90
C GLU A 102 -13.88 -23.35 7.68
N VAL A 103 -14.81 -23.36 6.73
CA VAL A 103 -14.75 -22.55 5.51
C VAL A 103 -14.96 -21.07 5.83
N GLU A 104 -15.89 -20.75 6.73
CA GLU A 104 -16.17 -19.39 7.17
C GLU A 104 -15.00 -18.80 7.98
N ASN A 105 -14.38 -19.59 8.86
CA ASN A 105 -13.17 -19.17 9.58
C ASN A 105 -11.97 -18.98 8.65
N HIS A 106 -11.81 -19.87 7.65
CA HIS A 106 -10.78 -19.71 6.63
C HIS A 106 -10.96 -18.40 5.84
N GLU A 107 -12.18 -18.11 5.40
CA GLU A 107 -12.51 -16.88 4.68
C GLU A 107 -12.35 -15.63 5.56
N LEU A 108 -12.68 -15.71 6.85
CA LEU A 108 -12.46 -14.63 7.80
C LEU A 108 -10.96 -14.31 7.92
N ASN A 109 -10.13 -15.33 8.13
CA ASN A 109 -8.68 -15.18 8.23
C ASN A 109 -8.08 -14.60 6.94
N ARG A 110 -8.58 -15.03 5.77
CA ARG A 110 -8.20 -14.47 4.48
C ARG A 110 -8.56 -12.99 4.37
N ARG A 111 -9.78 -12.60 4.78
CA ARG A 111 -10.23 -11.20 4.77
C ARG A 111 -9.43 -10.30 5.72
N ILE A 112 -9.03 -10.82 6.88
CA ILE A 112 -8.15 -10.10 7.82
C ILE A 112 -6.81 -9.80 7.12
N ALA A 113 -6.20 -10.80 6.47
CA ALA A 113 -4.96 -10.60 5.73
C ALA A 113 -5.10 -9.57 4.60
N VAL A 114 -6.17 -9.67 3.79
CA VAL A 114 -6.48 -8.67 2.75
C VAL A 114 -6.64 -7.27 3.35
N HIS A 115 -7.32 -7.16 4.50
CA HIS A 115 -7.55 -5.89 5.17
C HIS A 115 -6.23 -5.25 5.64
N ILE A 116 -5.35 -6.02 6.29
CA ILE A 116 -4.03 -5.54 6.74
C ILE A 116 -3.24 -4.97 5.57
N VAL A 117 -3.14 -5.72 4.47
CA VAL A 117 -2.41 -5.27 3.28
C VAL A 117 -3.04 -4.00 2.70
N THR A 118 -4.36 -3.94 2.64
CA THR A 118 -5.11 -2.77 2.15
C THR A 118 -4.85 -1.52 2.98
N VAL A 119 -4.90 -1.64 4.31
CA VAL A 119 -4.66 -0.51 5.22
C VAL A 119 -3.20 -0.05 5.11
N CYS A 120 -2.23 -0.96 5.03
CA CYS A 120 -0.83 -0.58 4.82
C CYS A 120 -0.63 0.26 3.54
N ILE A 121 -1.26 -0.14 2.44
CA ILE A 121 -1.18 0.61 1.17
C ILE A 121 -1.85 1.98 1.29
N ALA A 122 -3.02 2.03 1.94
CA ALA A 122 -3.75 3.28 2.14
C ALA A 122 -2.97 4.26 3.02
N LEU A 123 -2.36 3.79 4.10
CA LEU A 123 -1.50 4.59 4.96
C LEU A 123 -0.28 5.10 4.18
N PHE A 124 0.45 4.21 3.50
CA PHE A 124 1.61 4.62 2.70
C PHE A 124 1.25 5.73 1.71
N ARG A 125 0.19 5.53 0.93
CA ARG A 125 -0.29 6.50 -0.06
C ARG A 125 -0.69 7.83 0.59
N ARG A 126 -1.52 7.78 1.64
CA ARG A 126 -2.00 8.98 2.34
C ARG A 126 -0.85 9.82 2.87
N TYR A 127 0.15 9.19 3.45
CA TYR A 127 1.30 9.90 4.00
C TYR A 127 2.23 10.43 2.91
N SER A 128 2.40 9.70 1.79
CA SER A 128 3.11 10.23 0.62
C SER A 128 2.43 11.47 0.03
N GLU A 129 1.09 11.45 -0.12
CA GLU A 129 0.31 12.60 -0.59
C GLU A 129 0.36 13.77 0.42
N SER A 130 0.31 13.47 1.72
CA SER A 130 0.40 14.50 2.78
C SER A 130 1.75 15.20 2.80
N ALA A 131 2.84 14.50 2.47
CA ALA A 131 4.15 15.12 2.35
C ALA A 131 4.17 16.18 1.24
N ASP A 132 3.55 15.91 0.10
CA ASP A 132 3.43 16.87 -1.00
C ASP A 132 2.68 18.14 -0.56
N GLU A 133 1.61 17.99 0.22
CA GLU A 133 0.87 19.13 0.76
C GLU A 133 1.66 19.94 1.77
N LEU A 134 2.38 19.28 2.69
CA LEU A 134 3.18 19.94 3.72
C LEU A 134 4.35 20.71 3.13
N SER A 135 4.99 20.16 2.09
CA SER A 135 6.07 20.83 1.38
C SER A 135 5.60 22.09 0.66
N LYS A 136 4.41 22.06 0.03
CA LYS A 136 3.81 23.24 -0.62
C LYS A 136 3.54 24.39 0.35
N ARG A 137 3.26 24.10 1.62
CA ARG A 137 2.96 25.11 2.64
C ARG A 137 4.21 25.79 3.20
N GLN A 138 5.40 25.18 3.07
CA GLN A 138 6.70 25.70 3.52
C GLN A 138 6.76 26.20 4.97
N VAL A 139 5.88 25.72 5.85
CA VAL A 139 5.83 26.15 7.27
C VAL A 139 6.97 25.56 8.10
N PHE A 140 7.40 24.33 7.77
CA PHE A 140 8.48 23.63 8.44
C PHE A 140 9.51 23.13 7.42
N SER A 141 10.73 22.85 7.88
CA SER A 141 11.74 22.19 7.05
C SER A 141 11.26 20.80 6.61
N SER A 142 11.78 20.32 5.47
CA SER A 142 11.46 18.98 4.95
C SER A 142 11.74 17.88 5.97
N GLU A 143 12.86 17.99 6.69
CA GLU A 143 13.26 17.05 7.75
C GLU A 143 12.28 17.05 8.94
N ALA A 144 11.85 18.23 9.41
CA ALA A 144 10.89 18.34 10.51
C ALA A 144 9.51 17.79 10.12
N ASN A 145 9.05 18.08 8.89
CA ASN A 145 7.81 17.51 8.35
C ASN A 145 7.88 15.98 8.29
N HIS A 146 8.99 15.44 7.78
CA HIS A 146 9.20 14.00 7.68
C HIS A 146 9.23 13.32 9.06
N ALA A 147 9.95 13.90 10.04
CA ALA A 147 10.01 13.37 11.40
C ALA A 147 8.61 13.30 12.05
N ARG A 148 7.82 14.37 11.96
CA ARG A 148 6.45 14.41 12.46
C ARG A 148 5.56 13.38 11.77
N MET A 149 5.73 13.24 10.45
CA MET A 149 4.99 12.30 9.64
C MET A 149 5.25 10.84 10.06
N LYS A 150 6.51 10.48 10.30
CA LYS A 150 6.89 9.13 10.77
C LYS A 150 6.21 8.76 12.09
N ILE A 151 6.16 9.70 13.04
CA ILE A 151 5.49 9.48 14.33
C ILE A 151 4.00 9.22 14.11
N GLN A 152 3.34 10.04 13.31
CA GLN A 152 1.90 9.93 13.05
C GLN A 152 1.57 8.64 12.28
N LEU A 153 2.42 8.24 11.33
CA LEU A 153 2.32 6.98 10.60
C LEU A 153 2.43 5.78 11.54
N SER A 154 3.42 5.73 12.43
CA SER A 154 3.55 4.64 13.41
C SER A 154 2.33 4.58 14.34
N MET A 155 1.85 5.73 14.83
CA MET A 155 0.65 5.78 15.67
C MET A 155 -0.61 5.25 14.97
N ASP A 156 -0.77 5.51 13.67
CA ASP A 156 -1.90 5.01 12.89
C ASP A 156 -1.72 3.55 12.49
N ALA A 157 -0.50 3.11 12.18
CA ALA A 157 -0.19 1.71 11.87
C ALA A 157 -0.36 0.77 13.08
N ARG A 158 -0.19 1.26 14.31
CA ARG A 158 -0.49 0.49 15.53
C ARG A 158 -1.97 0.16 15.74
N LYS A 159 -2.86 0.74 14.94
CA LYS A 159 -4.31 0.48 14.99
C LYS A 159 -4.74 -0.59 13.96
N LEU A 160 -3.77 -1.20 13.26
CA LEU A 160 -3.96 -2.42 12.46
C LEU A 160 -4.44 -3.56 13.37
#